data_AF-A0A7Y7A089-F1
#
_entry.id   AF-A0A7Y7A089-F1
#
_cell.length_a   1.000
_cell.length_b   1.000
_cell.length_c   1.000
_cell.angle_alpha   90.00
_cell.angle_beta   90.00
_cell.angle_gamma   90.00
#
_symmetry.space_group_name_H-M   'P 1'
#
loop_
_entity.id
_entity.type
_entity.pdbx_description
1 polymer ?
#
loop_
_entity_poly.entity_id
_entity_poly.type
_entity_poly.pdbx_seq_one_letter_code
_entity_poly.pdbx_strand_id
1 'polypeptide(L)'
;MGKNCPIETEHARRQNFQRDQERLEIDIRDVTLWLREKCKRPSLQIWIERRCSQRGKEIASVTVFFAPRAPDTLSPAARDAFLALGYDIHHSSAADTYGYPLCDYDHSNHDILRAYARVESALALWRAS
;
A
#
# COMPACT_ATOMS: atom_id res chain seq x y z
N MET A 1 -9.98 34.91 13.65
CA MET A 1 -9.16 33.68 13.62
C MET A 1 -9.59 32.81 14.80
N GLY A 2 -10.47 31.83 14.57
CA GLY A 2 -10.90 30.90 15.61
C GLY A 2 -9.74 29.97 15.97
N LYS A 3 -9.33 29.96 17.24
CA LYS A 3 -8.37 28.98 17.75
C LYS A 3 -9.10 27.64 17.85
N ASN A 4 -8.84 26.71 16.94
CA ASN A 4 -9.38 25.35 17.06
C ASN A 4 -8.94 24.77 18.41
N CYS A 5 -9.89 24.20 19.14
CA CYS A 5 -9.60 23.57 20.42
C CYS A 5 -8.58 22.42 20.21
N PRO A 6 -7.61 22.20 21.12
CA PRO A 6 -6.68 21.08 21.00
C PRO A 6 -7.37 19.72 20.82
N ILE A 7 -8.56 19.55 21.42
CA ILE A 7 -9.40 18.36 21.28
C ILE A 7 -9.91 18.21 19.86
N GLU A 8 -10.44 19.28 19.24
CA GLU A 8 -10.92 19.27 17.85
C GLU A 8 -9.76 18.97 16.88
N THR A 9 -8.57 19.49 17.16
CA THR A 9 -7.35 19.25 16.38
C THR A 9 -6.93 17.78 16.47
N GLU A 10 -6.96 17.19 17.67
CA GLU A 10 -6.65 15.77 17.85
C GLU A 10 -7.70 14.85 17.22
N HIS A 11 -8.99 15.21 17.28
CA HIS A 11 -10.05 14.49 16.58
C HIS A 11 -9.86 14.50 15.07
N ALA A 12 -9.59 15.67 14.47
CA ALA A 12 -9.30 15.78 13.04
C ALA A 12 -8.05 14.94 12.67
N ARG A 13 -7.02 14.93 13.52
CA ARG A 13 -5.81 14.13 13.30
C ARG A 13 -6.10 12.63 13.30
N ARG A 14 -6.94 12.14 14.22
CA ARG A 14 -7.35 10.72 14.29
C ARG A 14 -8.20 10.31 13.08
N GLN A 15 -9.13 11.16 12.65
CA GLN A 15 -9.94 10.91 11.45
C GLN A 15 -9.08 10.87 10.19
N ASN A 16 -8.08 11.74 10.08
CA ASN A 16 -7.13 11.70 8.97
C ASN A 16 -6.32 10.39 8.97
N PHE A 17 -5.81 9.99 10.14
CA PHE A 17 -5.09 8.73 10.27
C PHE A 17 -5.94 7.52 9.85
N GLN A 18 -7.20 7.47 10.27
CA GLN A 18 -8.11 6.39 9.88
C GLN A 18 -8.35 6.36 8.35
N ARG A 19 -8.60 7.52 7.73
CA ARG A 19 -8.76 7.61 6.27
C ARG A 19 -7.49 7.21 5.52
N ASP A 20 -6.32 7.60 6.02
CA ASP A 20 -5.03 7.22 5.43
C ASP A 20 -4.81 5.70 5.54
N GLN A 21 -5.23 5.09 6.65
CA GLN A 21 -5.14 3.64 6.84
C GLN A 21 -6.11 2.89 5.91
N GLU A 22 -7.38 3.29 5.84
CA GLU A 22 -8.36 2.72 4.92
C GLU A 22 -7.89 2.83 3.47
N ARG A 23 -7.28 3.96 3.10
CA ARG A 23 -6.73 4.15 1.76
C ARG A 23 -5.55 3.22 1.48
N LEU A 24 -4.64 3.06 2.44
CA LEU A 24 -3.51 2.15 2.33
C LEU A 24 -3.97 0.70 2.19
N GLU A 25 -4.98 0.27 2.95
CA GLU A 25 -5.55 -1.07 2.82
C GLU A 25 -6.13 -1.34 1.42
N ILE A 26 -6.83 -0.36 0.85
CA ILE A 26 -7.32 -0.42 -0.55
C ILE A 26 -6.14 -0.51 -1.52
N ASP A 27 -5.10 0.28 -1.33
CA ASP A 27 -3.94 0.30 -2.22
C ASP A 27 -3.14 -1.01 -2.14
N ILE A 28 -2.97 -1.58 -0.94
CA ILE A 28 -2.37 -2.90 -0.74
C ILE A 28 -3.15 -3.98 -1.46
N ARG A 29 -4.49 -3.98 -1.33
CA ARG A 29 -5.35 -4.92 -2.06
C ARG A 29 -5.17 -4.77 -3.56
N ASP A 30 -5.25 -3.56 -4.09
CA ASP A 30 -5.20 -3.32 -5.52
C ASP A 30 -3.83 -3.71 -6.11
N VAL A 31 -2.72 -3.38 -5.43
CA VAL A 31 -1.37 -3.79 -5.85
C VAL A 31 -1.20 -5.31 -5.76
N THR A 32 -1.77 -5.96 -4.74
CA THR A 32 -1.75 -7.43 -4.61
C THR A 32 -2.48 -8.09 -5.78
N LEU A 33 -3.71 -7.65 -6.07
CA LEU A 33 -4.50 -8.19 -7.19
C LEU A 33 -3.82 -7.95 -8.53
N TRP A 34 -3.28 -6.76 -8.75
CA TRP A 34 -2.51 -6.44 -9.94
C TRP A 34 -1.30 -7.34 -10.12
N LEU A 35 -0.49 -7.57 -9.07
CA LEU A 35 0.67 -8.47 -9.13
C LEU A 35 0.27 -9.92 -9.41
N ARG A 36 -0.78 -10.41 -8.73
CA ARG A 36 -1.30 -11.78 -8.93
C ARG A 36 -1.73 -11.99 -10.38
N GLU A 37 -2.46 -11.03 -10.95
CA GLU A 37 -2.97 -11.11 -12.32
C GLU A 37 -1.84 -10.96 -13.35
N LYS A 38 -0.92 -10.01 -13.13
CA LYS A 38 0.23 -9.76 -14.02
C LYS A 38 1.20 -10.92 -14.07
N CYS A 39 1.46 -11.56 -12.93
CA CYS A 39 2.46 -12.61 -12.80
C CYS A 39 1.85 -14.01 -12.84
N LYS A 40 0.52 -14.14 -12.89
CA LYS A 40 -0.24 -15.40 -12.82
C LYS A 40 0.14 -16.25 -11.59
N ARG A 41 0.34 -15.58 -10.44
CA ARG A 41 0.75 -16.20 -9.18
C ARG A 41 -0.26 -15.92 -8.07
N PRO A 42 -1.23 -16.82 -7.81
CA PRO A 42 -2.30 -16.56 -6.85
C PRO A 42 -1.84 -16.54 -5.38
N SER A 43 -0.74 -17.21 -5.04
CA SER A 43 -0.21 -17.32 -3.67
C SER A 43 0.71 -16.17 -3.23
N LEU A 44 0.74 -15.07 -4.00
CA LEU A 44 1.55 -13.89 -3.70
C LEU A 44 0.99 -13.11 -2.49
N GLN A 45 1.90 -12.65 -1.64
CA GLN A 45 1.62 -11.81 -0.47
C GLN A 45 2.49 -10.55 -0.50
N ILE A 46 1.93 -9.42 -0.06
CA ILE A 46 2.68 -8.17 0.10
C ILE A 46 2.73 -7.81 1.57
N TRP A 47 3.92 -7.49 2.05
CA TRP A 47 4.16 -6.96 3.38
C TRP A 47 4.57 -5.49 3.25
N ILE A 48 3.84 -4.61 3.93
CA ILE A 48 4.15 -3.19 4.01
C ILE A 48 4.62 -2.90 5.41
N GLU A 49 5.79 -2.31 5.54
CA GLU A 49 6.26 -1.79 6.81
C GLU A 49 5.94 -0.30 6.88
N ARG A 50 5.29 0.12 7.97
CA ARG A 50 4.94 1.52 8.23
C ARG A 50 5.16 1.83 9.70
N ARG A 51 5.70 3.02 9.98
CA ARG A 51 5.99 3.50 11.33
C ARG A 51 4.80 4.20 11.96
N CYS A 52 4.74 4.20 13.29
CA CYS A 52 3.76 4.97 14.06
C CYS A 52 3.86 6.50 13.84
N SER A 53 5.03 7.01 13.45
CA SER A 53 5.23 8.42 13.11
C SER A 53 4.86 8.75 11.66
N GLN A 54 4.78 7.77 10.78
CA GLN A 54 4.53 7.96 9.35
C GLN A 54 3.05 8.19 9.06
N ARG A 55 2.72 9.27 8.35
CA ARG A 55 1.34 9.70 8.07
C ARG A 55 1.04 9.72 6.58
N GLY A 56 -0.24 9.74 6.20
CA GLY A 56 -0.60 9.78 4.79
C GLY A 56 -0.01 8.61 4.00
N LYS A 57 0.76 8.96 2.97
CA LYS A 57 1.37 8.03 2.01
C LYS A 57 2.84 7.73 2.29
N GLU A 58 3.27 7.81 3.54
CA GLU A 58 4.63 7.41 3.92
C GLU A 58 4.67 5.93 4.32
N ILE A 59 5.59 5.16 3.71
CA ILE A 59 5.88 3.77 4.08
C ILE A 59 7.39 3.56 4.24
N ALA A 60 7.78 2.61 5.08
CA ALA A 60 9.18 2.30 5.35
C ALA A 60 9.76 1.28 4.36
N SER A 61 8.97 0.24 4.03
CA SER A 61 9.38 -0.76 3.05
C SER A 61 8.19 -1.51 2.45
N VAL A 62 8.43 -2.16 1.32
CA VAL A 62 7.50 -3.05 0.61
C VAL A 62 8.25 -4.33 0.30
N THR A 63 7.73 -5.47 0.75
CA THR A 63 8.34 -6.78 0.48
C THR A 63 7.29 -7.75 -0.03
N VAL A 64 7.59 -8.46 -1.12
CA VAL A 64 6.71 -9.48 -1.70
C VAL A 64 7.22 -10.86 -1.31
N PHE A 65 6.31 -11.76 -0.93
CA PHE A 65 6.63 -13.14 -0.58
C PHE A 65 5.73 -14.13 -1.30
N PHE A 66 6.27 -15.31 -1.56
CA PHE A 66 5.51 -16.50 -1.93
C PHE A 66 5.51 -17.51 -0.79
N ALA A 67 4.44 -18.29 -0.66
CA ALA A 67 4.50 -19.52 0.11
C ALA A 67 5.29 -20.61 -0.68
N PRO A 68 6.26 -21.32 -0.07
CA PRO A 68 6.82 -21.11 1.27
C PRO A 68 7.91 -20.01 1.28
N ARG A 69 7.67 -18.99 2.12
CA ARG A 69 8.38 -17.72 2.37
C ARG A 69 9.76 -17.52 1.72
N ALA A 70 9.81 -17.40 0.40
CA ALA A 70 10.97 -16.83 -0.29
C ALA A 70 10.63 -15.37 -0.65
N PRO A 71 11.46 -14.38 -0.26
CA PRO A 71 11.33 -13.02 -0.76
C PRO A 71 11.52 -13.04 -2.28
N ASP A 72 10.64 -12.33 -2.96
CA ASP A 72 10.52 -12.42 -4.40
C ASP A 72 11.14 -11.23 -5.13
N THR A 73 11.62 -11.52 -6.33
CA THR A 73 12.00 -10.61 -7.42
C THR A 73 10.92 -9.60 -7.81
N LEU A 74 9.66 -9.76 -7.37
CA LEU A 74 8.58 -8.81 -7.59
C LEU A 74 8.53 -7.67 -6.57
N SER A 75 9.37 -7.68 -5.52
CA SER A 75 9.45 -6.58 -4.54
C SER A 75 9.72 -5.21 -5.18
N PRO A 76 10.61 -5.07 -6.19
CA PRO A 76 10.75 -3.84 -6.97
C PRO A 76 9.48 -3.43 -7.73
N ALA A 77 8.74 -4.39 -8.32
CA ALA A 77 7.51 -4.08 -9.05
C ALA A 77 6.40 -3.58 -8.11
N ALA A 78 6.29 -4.18 -6.92
CA ALA A 78 5.39 -3.70 -5.87
C ALA A 78 5.81 -2.30 -5.41
N ARG A 79 7.11 -2.09 -5.15
CA ARG A 79 7.66 -0.79 -4.77
C ARG A 79 7.32 0.30 -5.77
N ASP A 80 7.53 0.05 -7.06
CA ASP A 80 7.23 1.01 -8.13
C ASP A 80 5.73 1.31 -8.22
N ALA A 81 4.86 0.32 -8.01
CA ALA A 81 3.42 0.54 -7.96
C ALA A 81 3.03 1.48 -6.81
N PHE A 82 3.61 1.33 -5.62
CA PHE A 82 3.38 2.25 -4.50
C PHE A 82 3.92 3.65 -4.79
N LEU A 83 5.13 3.78 -5.36
CA LEU A 83 5.67 5.07 -5.79
C LEU A 83 4.73 5.77 -6.79
N ALA A 84 4.22 5.04 -7.79
CA ALA A 84 3.29 5.57 -8.78
C ALA A 84 1.92 5.96 -8.19
N LEU A 85 1.49 5.30 -7.11
CA LEU A 85 0.31 5.71 -6.33
C LEU A 85 0.59 6.94 -5.43
N GLY A 86 1.81 7.45 -5.44
CA GLY A 86 2.25 8.65 -4.74
C GLY A 86 2.72 8.40 -3.31
N TYR A 87 3.21 7.19 -3.01
CA TYR A 87 3.81 6.90 -1.71
C TYR A 87 5.28 7.31 -1.68
N ASP A 88 5.70 7.79 -0.51
CA ASP A 88 7.09 8.07 -0.20
C ASP A 88 7.68 6.89 0.59
N ILE A 89 8.72 6.26 0.03
CA ILE A 89 9.33 5.05 0.58
C ILE A 89 10.71 5.40 1.15
N HIS A 90 10.79 5.51 2.48
CA HIS A 90 12.02 5.88 3.17
C HIS A 90 12.48 4.76 4.13
N HIS A 91 13.61 4.13 3.80
CA HIS A 91 14.24 3.15 4.68
C HIS A 91 14.85 3.85 5.90
N SER A 92 14.56 3.37 7.09
CA SER A 92 15.28 3.78 8.30
C SER A 92 15.34 2.60 9.29
N SER A 93 16.39 2.56 10.11
CA SER A 93 16.81 1.38 10.87
C SER A 93 16.05 1.10 12.18
N ALA A 94 14.95 1.81 12.46
CA ALA A 94 14.17 1.65 13.69
C ALA A 94 12.68 1.80 13.38
N ALA A 95 11.97 0.68 13.18
CA ALA A 95 10.53 0.69 12.92
C ALA A 95 9.85 -0.47 13.66
N ASP A 96 8.72 -0.16 14.30
CA ASP A 96 7.71 -1.15 14.63
C ASP A 96 7.05 -1.60 13.33
N THR A 97 7.23 -2.88 12.95
CA THR A 97 6.68 -3.45 11.72
C THR A 97 5.23 -3.86 11.92
N TYR A 98 4.31 -3.18 11.24
CA TYR A 98 2.92 -3.62 11.14
C TYR A 98 2.71 -4.38 9.84
N GLY A 99 2.55 -5.69 9.96
CA GLY A 99 2.14 -6.50 8.82
C GLY A 99 0.68 -6.31 8.48
N TYR A 100 0.38 -5.87 7.26
CA TYR A 100 -1.00 -5.91 6.78
C TYR A 100 -1.43 -7.37 6.57
N PRO A 101 -2.64 -7.74 7.04
CA PRO A 101 -3.15 -9.09 6.89
C PRO A 101 -3.32 -9.43 5.41
N LEU A 102 -3.24 -10.72 5.16
CA LEU A 102 -3.27 -11.32 3.84
C LEU A 102 -4.58 -11.00 3.10
N CYS A 103 -4.47 -10.52 1.86
CA CYS A 103 -5.61 -10.35 0.96
C CYS A 103 -6.00 -11.70 0.36
N ASP A 104 -6.60 -12.57 1.18
CA ASP A 104 -7.01 -13.94 0.84
C ASP A 104 -8.50 -14.07 0.44
N TYR A 105 -9.22 -12.94 0.34
CA TYR A 105 -10.62 -12.98 -0.05
C TYR A 105 -10.80 -13.35 -1.53
N ASP A 106 -11.86 -14.10 -1.82
CA ASP A 106 -12.33 -14.35 -3.18
C ASP A 106 -12.81 -13.04 -3.81
N HIS A 107 -11.91 -12.39 -4.55
CA HIS A 107 -12.22 -11.19 -5.30
C HIS A 107 -12.91 -11.55 -6.62
N SER A 108 -13.91 -10.75 -7.00
CA SER A 108 -14.56 -10.94 -8.30
C SER A 108 -13.60 -10.57 -9.43
N ASN A 109 -13.81 -11.14 -10.62
CA ASN A 109 -13.06 -10.74 -11.83
C ASN A 109 -13.12 -9.22 -12.09
N HIS A 110 -14.24 -8.59 -11.74
CA HIS A 110 -14.40 -7.16 -11.88
C HIS A 110 -13.48 -6.38 -10.92
N ASP A 111 -13.29 -6.83 -9.68
CA ASP A 111 -12.38 -6.20 -8.73
C ASP A 111 -10.92 -6.32 -9.18
N ILE A 112 -10.56 -7.49 -9.74
CA ILE A 112 -9.23 -7.73 -10.32
C ILE A 112 -8.98 -6.77 -11.48
N LEU A 113 -9.92 -6.66 -12.43
CA LEU A 113 -9.77 -5.78 -13.59
C LEU A 113 -9.71 -4.30 -13.19
N ARG A 114 -10.50 -3.88 -12.20
CA ARG A 114 -10.48 -2.52 -11.66
C ARG A 114 -9.12 -2.20 -11.03
N ALA A 115 -8.62 -3.09 -10.18
CA ALA A 115 -7.31 -2.94 -9.54
C ALA A 115 -6.20 -2.87 -10.60
N TYR A 116 -6.25 -3.77 -11.59
CA TYR A 116 -5.27 -3.81 -12.67
C TYR A 116 -5.22 -2.50 -13.47
N ALA A 117 -6.39 -2.03 -13.93
CA ALA A 117 -6.49 -0.79 -14.70
C ALA A 117 -6.00 0.42 -13.91
N ARG A 118 -6.32 0.48 -12.61
CA ARG A 118 -5.91 1.56 -11.71
C ARG A 118 -4.38 1.62 -11.56
N VAL A 119 -3.73 0.49 -11.26
CA VAL A 119 -2.29 0.43 -11.02
C VAL A 119 -1.51 0.67 -12.32
N GLU A 120 -1.91 0.06 -13.45
CA GLU A 120 -1.26 0.29 -14.74
C GLU A 120 -1.40 1.76 -15.19
N SER A 121 -2.56 2.39 -14.98
CA SER A 121 -2.74 3.81 -15.29
C SER A 121 -1.82 4.70 -14.46
N ALA A 122 -1.70 4.43 -13.16
CA ALA A 122 -0.79 5.15 -12.28
C ALA A 122 0.68 5.00 -12.71
N LEU A 123 1.10 3.77 -13.03
CA LEU A 123 2.44 3.48 -13.52
C LEU A 123 2.74 4.16 -14.86
N ALA A 124 1.77 4.19 -15.79
CA ALA A 124 1.93 4.85 -17.07
C ALA A 124 2.14 6.37 -16.91
N LEU A 125 1.36 7.01 -16.04
CA LEU A 125 1.52 8.43 -15.74
C LEU A 125 2.85 8.74 -15.07
N TRP A 126 3.24 7.93 -14.06
CA TRP A 126 4.49 8.11 -13.33
C TRP A 126 5.75 7.92 -14.19
N ARG A 127 5.69 7.06 -15.21
CA ARG A 127 6.82 6.87 -16.14
C ARG A 127 6.91 7.95 -17.22
N ALA A 128 5.84 8.68 -17.45
CA ALA A 128 5.78 9.77 -18.43
C ALA A 128 6.18 11.13 -17.84
N SER A 129 6.29 11.23 -16.51
CA SER A 129 6.75 12.39 -15.75
C SER A 129 8.25 12.33 -15.46
#